data_AF-A0A2N1RXP5-F1
#
_entry.id   AF-A0A2N1RXP5-F1
#
_cell.length_a   1.000
_cell.length_b   1.000
_cell.length_c   1.000
_cell.angle_alpha   90.00
_cell.angle_beta   90.00
_cell.angle_gamma   90.00
#
_symmetry.space_group_name_H-M   'P 1'
#
loop_
_entity.id
_entity.type
_entity.pdbx_description
1 polymer ?
#
loop_
_entity_poly.entity_id
_entity_poly.type
_entity_poly.pdbx_seq_one_letter_code
_entity_poly.pdbx_strand_id
1 'polypeptide(L)'
;MSIFYTRIYQSIKIFILIVFGSVCVHIVTLSIDYFSFTGPTADGLSSAIHNQLTVHVLPIMLAYGSLFTVIYFLWQKYHREIELQHAKDIQLRNEQAVLETTQQLTAIMAQYITRHNNEIKEWIETRRINGQVPPRLENANRKISEALEAMTEISYVLPYTDKNTNTDYVKYLENFLSETLN
;
A
#
# COMPACT_ATOMS: atom_id res chain seq x y z
N MET A 1 -10.48 -4.83 4.28
CA MET A 1 -11.44 -3.70 4.38
C MET A 1 -11.11 -2.73 3.26
N SER A 2 -12.01 -2.43 2.33
CA SER A 2 -11.63 -1.66 1.12
C SER A 2 -11.27 -0.21 1.47
N ILE A 3 -10.30 0.36 0.76
CA ILE A 3 -9.80 1.75 0.91
C ILE A 3 -10.97 2.76 0.88
N PHE A 4 -12.02 2.44 0.14
CA PHE A 4 -13.25 3.23 0.08
C PHE A 4 -13.95 3.35 1.44
N TYR A 5 -14.05 2.26 2.21
CA TYR A 5 -14.63 2.29 3.55
C TYR A 5 -13.79 3.12 4.52
N THR A 6 -12.46 3.03 4.44
CA THR A 6 -11.56 3.81 5.29
C THR A 6 -11.70 5.31 5.00
N ARG A 7 -11.78 5.70 3.72
CA ARG A 7 -11.99 7.09 3.29
C ARG A 7 -13.34 7.64 3.73
N ILE A 8 -14.42 6.89 3.50
CA ILE A 8 -15.76 7.28 3.95
C ILE A 8 -15.81 7.44 5.47
N TYR A 9 -15.24 6.49 6.21
CA TYR A 9 -15.23 6.53 7.67
C TYR A 9 -14.46 7.73 8.22
N GLN A 10 -13.30 8.06 7.64
CA GLN A 10 -12.53 9.25 8.02
C GLN A 10 -13.28 10.54 7.66
N SER A 11 -13.88 10.63 6.48
CA SER A 11 -14.71 11.77 6.07
C SER A 11 -15.91 11.98 6.99
N ILE A 12 -16.60 10.90 7.38
CA ILE A 12 -17.72 10.96 8.33
C ILE A 12 -17.23 11.45 9.70
N LYS A 13 -16.09 10.97 10.20
CA LYS A 13 -15.52 11.45 11.46
C LYS A 13 -15.19 12.94 11.46
N ILE A 14 -14.56 13.43 10.38
CA ILE A 14 -14.24 14.85 10.22
C ILE A 14 -15.53 15.67 10.14
N PHE A 15 -16.51 15.20 9.36
CA PHE A 15 -17.80 15.88 9.23
C PHE A 15 -18.54 15.98 10.56
N ILE A 16 -18.64 14.88 11.32
CA ILE A 16 -19.25 14.88 12.66
C ILE A 16 -18.53 15.87 13.57
N LEU A 17 -17.18 15.89 13.56
CA LEU A 17 -16.40 16.80 14.38
C LEU A 17 -16.62 18.27 14.02
N ILE A 18 -16.74 18.58 12.72
CA ILE A 18 -17.08 19.93 12.25
C ILE A 18 -18.49 20.34 12.69
N VAL A 19 -19.48 19.46 12.52
CA VAL A 19 -20.87 19.75 12.90
C VAL A 19 -20.98 19.97 14.41
N PHE A 20 -20.45 19.06 15.23
CA PHE A 20 -20.47 19.22 16.68
C PHE A 20 -19.66 20.43 17.15
N GLY A 21 -18.47 20.65 16.57
CA GLY A 21 -17.66 21.82 16.87
C GLY A 21 -18.39 23.12 16.56
N SER A 22 -19.05 23.21 15.40
CA SER A 22 -19.85 24.37 14.99
C SER A 22 -21.05 24.60 15.92
N VAL A 23 -21.78 23.54 16.27
CA VAL A 23 -22.90 23.61 17.22
C VAL A 23 -22.43 24.08 18.60
N CYS A 24 -21.30 23.57 19.10
CA CYS A 24 -20.72 24.02 20.36
C CYS A 24 -20.34 25.50 20.32
N VAL A 25 -19.69 25.96 19.23
CA VAL A 25 -19.38 27.38 19.04
C VAL A 25 -20.66 28.21 19.07
N HIS A 26 -21.69 27.84 18.32
CA HIS A 26 -22.98 28.55 18.32
C HIS A 26 -23.66 28.60 19.68
N ILE A 27 -23.65 27.51 20.45
CA ILE A 27 -24.22 27.49 21.81
C ILE A 27 -23.45 28.44 22.73
N VAL A 28 -22.11 28.44 22.66
CA VAL A 28 -21.28 29.34 23.46
C VAL A 28 -21.55 30.79 23.10
N THR A 29 -21.64 31.12 21.81
CA THR A 29 -21.88 32.50 21.36
C THR A 29 -23.28 32.98 21.75
N LEU A 30 -24.31 32.14 21.58
CA LEU A 30 -25.67 32.45 22.03
C LEU A 30 -25.76 32.61 23.55
N SER A 31 -25.00 31.82 24.31
CA SER A 31 -24.93 31.94 25.77
C SER A 31 -24.30 33.28 26.19
N ILE A 32 -23.20 33.68 25.53
CA ILE A 32 -22.56 34.98 25.75
C ILE A 32 -23.56 36.10 25.45
N ASP A 33 -24.26 36.04 24.32
CA ASP A 33 -25.28 37.03 23.97
C ASP A 33 -26.41 37.09 25.00
N TYR A 34 -26.91 35.92 25.44
CA TYR A 34 -27.98 35.82 26.44
C TYR A 34 -27.59 36.43 27.79
N PHE A 35 -26.38 36.16 28.29
CA PHE A 35 -25.91 36.70 29.57
C PHE A 35 -25.48 38.17 29.50
N SER A 36 -25.10 38.66 28.32
CA SER A 36 -24.60 40.03 28.15
C SER A 36 -25.70 41.07 27.93
N PHE A 37 -26.94 40.64 27.62
CA PHE A 37 -28.10 41.52 27.52
C PHE A 37 -28.67 41.89 28.92
N THR A 38 -27.89 42.62 29.73
CA THR A 38 -28.38 43.29 30.94
C THR A 38 -28.56 44.78 30.71
N GLY A 39 -29.68 45.17 30.07
CA GLY A 39 -30.20 46.55 30.01
C GLY A 39 -29.33 47.60 29.29
N PRO A 40 -29.93 48.71 28.80
CA PRO A 40 -29.17 49.77 28.14
C PRO A 40 -28.29 50.51 29.14
N THR A 41 -26.97 50.43 29.00
CA THR A 41 -26.01 51.26 29.73
C THR A 41 -26.00 52.67 29.14
N ALA A 42 -26.10 53.71 29.99
CA ALA A 42 -26.21 55.12 29.63
C ALA A 42 -24.91 55.76 29.07
N ASP A 43 -23.93 54.94 28.69
CA ASP A 43 -22.59 55.38 28.34
C ASP A 43 -22.46 55.49 26.81
N GLY A 44 -22.08 56.67 26.32
CA GLY A 44 -22.17 57.07 24.90
C GLY A 44 -21.58 56.11 23.85
N LEU A 45 -21.81 56.44 22.57
CA LEU A 45 -21.55 55.60 21.38
C LEU A 45 -20.20 54.85 21.38
N SER A 46 -19.12 55.50 21.81
CA SER A 46 -17.79 54.86 21.84
C SER A 46 -17.69 53.70 22.84
N SER A 47 -18.37 53.80 23.99
CA SER A 47 -18.39 52.72 24.99
C SER A 47 -19.24 51.55 24.49
N ALA A 48 -20.37 51.85 23.83
CA ALA A 48 -21.27 50.85 23.26
C ALA A 48 -20.57 50.03 22.16
N ILE A 49 -19.79 50.69 21.30
CA ILE A 49 -18.99 50.03 20.26
C ILE A 49 -17.90 49.17 20.90
N HIS A 50 -17.17 49.69 21.89
CA HIS A 50 -16.11 48.91 22.54
C HIS A 50 -16.68 47.69 23.26
N ASN A 51 -17.80 47.83 23.98
CA ASN A 51 -18.45 46.73 24.67
C ASN A 51 -18.97 45.67 23.68
N GLN A 52 -19.61 46.08 22.57
CA GLN A 52 -20.02 45.14 21.51
C GLN A 52 -18.84 44.37 20.90
N LEU A 53 -17.75 45.07 20.59
CA LEU A 53 -16.59 44.45 19.96
C LEU A 53 -15.91 43.45 20.90
N THR A 54 -15.81 43.77 22.19
CA THR A 54 -14.99 43.02 23.14
C THR A 54 -15.77 41.87 23.80
N VAL A 55 -17.05 42.08 24.10
CA VAL A 55 -17.90 41.08 24.77
C VAL A 55 -18.51 40.10 23.77
N HIS A 56 -18.85 40.55 22.57
CA HIS A 56 -19.55 39.71 21.59
C HIS A 56 -18.63 39.29 20.43
N VAL A 57 -18.02 40.24 19.73
CA VAL A 57 -17.28 39.93 18.49
C VAL A 57 -15.98 39.16 18.77
N LEU A 58 -15.23 39.55 19.81
CA LEU A 58 -13.92 38.94 20.10
C LEU A 58 -14.03 37.45 20.48
N PRO A 59 -14.92 37.02 21.39
CA PRO A 59 -15.07 35.59 21.70
C PRO A 59 -15.57 34.77 20.51
N ILE A 60 -16.47 35.32 19.68
CA ILE A 60 -16.93 34.69 18.43
C ILE A 60 -15.74 34.48 17.49
N MET A 61 -14.94 35.52 17.24
CA MET A 61 -13.76 35.41 16.37
C MET A 61 -12.75 34.38 16.89
N LEU A 62 -12.50 34.34 18.19
CA LEU A 62 -11.59 33.36 18.79
C LEU A 62 -12.14 31.94 18.65
N ALA A 63 -13.44 31.73 18.89
CA ALA A 63 -14.07 30.43 18.76
C ALA A 63 -13.99 29.90 17.31
N TYR A 64 -14.36 30.72 16.32
CA TYR A 64 -14.25 30.34 14.91
C TYR A 64 -12.80 30.20 14.43
N GLY A 65 -11.89 31.05 14.88
CA GLY A 65 -10.46 30.95 14.56
C GLY A 65 -9.85 29.65 15.09
N SER A 66 -10.22 29.25 16.31
CA SER A 66 -9.79 27.96 16.89
C SER A 66 -10.35 26.78 16.11
N LEU A 67 -11.64 26.82 15.73
CA LEU A 67 -12.27 25.79 14.93
C LEU A 67 -11.60 25.66 13.55
N PHE A 68 -11.33 26.78 12.89
CA PHE A 68 -10.63 26.80 11.60
C PHE A 68 -9.23 26.19 11.70
N THR A 69 -8.51 26.50 12.79
CA THR A 69 -7.17 25.94 13.06
C THR A 69 -7.23 24.41 13.22
N VAL A 70 -8.22 23.90 13.96
CA VAL A 70 -8.42 22.45 14.14
C VAL A 70 -8.76 21.78 12.81
N ILE A 71 -9.66 22.37 12.02
CA ILE A 71 -10.03 21.86 10.69
C ILE A 71 -8.80 21.81 9.79
N TYR A 72 -8.00 22.88 9.75
CA TYR A 72 -6.78 22.94 8.97
C TYR A 72 -5.78 21.86 9.38
N PHE A 73 -5.58 21.64 10.68
CA PHE A 73 -4.67 20.59 11.18
C PHE A 73 -5.15 19.19 10.81
N LEU A 74 -6.45 18.92 10.93
CA LEU A 74 -7.04 17.64 10.53
C LEU A 74 -6.93 17.40 9.03
N TRP A 75 -7.13 18.45 8.21
CA TRP A 75 -6.94 18.40 6.77
C TRP A 75 -5.51 18.01 6.39
N GLN A 76 -4.51 18.66 6.99
CA GLN A 76 -3.09 18.35 6.77
C GLN A 76 -2.77 16.89 7.12
N LYS A 77 -3.25 16.42 8.28
CA LYS A 77 -3.05 15.04 8.71
C LYS A 77 -3.70 14.04 7.76
N TYR A 78 -4.92 14.32 7.31
CA TYR A 78 -5.65 13.48 6.35
C TYR A 78 -4.92 13.40 5.01
N HIS A 79 -4.45 14.53 4.48
CA HIS A 79 -3.74 14.56 3.20
C HIS A 79 -2.46 13.72 3.24
N ARG A 80 -1.67 13.87 4.30
CA ARG A 80 -0.44 13.08 4.52
C ARG A 80 -0.72 11.58 4.60
N GLU A 81 -1.80 11.18 5.27
CA GLU A 81 -2.14 9.76 5.40
C GLU A 81 -2.58 9.17 4.05
N ILE A 82 -3.30 9.93 3.22
CA ILE A 82 -3.64 9.52 1.86
C ILE A 82 -2.39 9.36 1.00
N GLU A 83 -1.47 10.32 1.04
CA GLU A 83 -0.23 10.26 0.27
C GLU A 83 0.61 9.03 0.66
N LEU A 84 0.73 8.76 1.96
CA LEU A 84 1.43 7.58 2.47
C LEU A 84 0.76 6.27 2.02
N GLN A 85 -0.57 6.20 2.07
CA GLN A 85 -1.31 5.03 1.57
C GLN A 85 -1.14 4.87 0.06
N HIS A 86 -1.20 5.96 -0.70
CA HIS A 86 -1.04 5.93 -2.15
C HIS A 86 0.36 5.48 -2.56
N ALA A 87 1.39 5.96 -1.87
CA ALA A 87 2.78 5.52 -2.09
C ALA A 87 2.94 4.01 -1.81
N LYS A 88 2.34 3.50 -0.73
CA LYS A 88 2.32 2.07 -0.41
C LYS A 88 1.59 1.26 -1.48
N ASP A 89 0.44 1.73 -1.97
CA ASP A 89 -0.31 1.06 -3.02
C ASP A 89 0.47 1.00 -4.34
N ILE A 90 1.16 2.08 -4.70
CA ILE A 90 2.05 2.11 -5.88
C ILE A 90 3.18 1.11 -5.70
N GLN A 91 3.81 1.06 -4.52
CA GLN A 91 4.88 0.12 -4.23
C GLN A 91 4.39 -1.34 -4.37
N LEU A 92 3.25 -1.68 -3.77
CA LEU A 92 2.67 -3.02 -3.87
C LEU A 92 2.34 -3.38 -5.32
N ARG A 93 1.79 -2.44 -6.10
CA ARG A 93 1.52 -2.67 -7.53
C ARG A 93 2.79 -2.90 -8.32
N ASN A 94 3.85 -2.15 -8.04
CA ASN A 94 5.14 -2.33 -8.71
C ASN A 94 5.76 -3.69 -8.34
N GLU A 95 5.70 -4.09 -7.08
CA GLU A 95 6.15 -5.41 -6.61
C GLU A 95 5.37 -6.53 -7.30
N GLN A 96 4.04 -6.42 -7.40
CA GLN A 96 3.19 -7.36 -8.13
C GLN A 96 3.53 -7.41 -9.62
N ALA A 97 3.72 -6.26 -10.27
CA ALA A 97 4.07 -6.20 -11.68
C ALA A 97 5.43 -6.85 -11.97
N VAL A 98 6.43 -6.65 -11.09
CA VAL A 98 7.72 -7.32 -11.20
C VAL A 98 7.57 -8.84 -11.05
N LEU A 99 6.78 -9.30 -10.08
CA LEU A 99 6.52 -10.73 -9.87
C LEU A 99 5.83 -11.37 -11.08
N GLU A 100 4.75 -10.76 -11.58
CA GLU A 100 4.03 -11.24 -12.77
C GLU A 100 4.93 -11.27 -14.00
N THR A 101 5.72 -10.21 -14.22
CA THR A 101 6.66 -10.14 -15.35
C THR A 101 7.74 -11.22 -15.23
N THR A 102 8.25 -11.47 -14.02
CA THR A 102 9.26 -12.50 -13.77
C THR A 102 8.69 -13.89 -14.02
N GLN A 103 7.46 -14.17 -13.56
CA GLN A 103 6.76 -15.42 -13.82
C GLN A 103 6.53 -15.67 -15.30
N GLN A 104 6.08 -14.64 -16.04
CA GLN A 104 5.91 -14.73 -17.48
C GLN A 104 7.24 -15.01 -18.19
N LEU A 105 8.31 -14.31 -17.81
CA LEU A 105 9.64 -14.52 -18.37
C LEU A 105 10.15 -15.94 -18.07
N THR A 106 9.98 -16.43 -16.84
CA THR A 106 10.33 -17.81 -16.46
C THR A 106 9.54 -18.82 -17.29
N ALA A 107 8.23 -18.63 -17.47
CA ALA A 107 7.41 -19.51 -18.29
C ALA A 107 7.89 -19.55 -19.75
N ILE A 108 8.22 -18.39 -20.34
CA ILE A 108 8.78 -18.30 -21.69
C ILE A 108 10.14 -19.03 -21.76
N MET A 109 11.03 -18.79 -20.80
CA MET A 109 12.33 -19.47 -20.74
C MET A 109 12.16 -20.98 -20.60
N ALA A 110 11.29 -21.44 -19.70
CA ALA A 110 11.00 -22.85 -19.50
C ALA A 110 10.46 -23.50 -20.78
N GLN A 111 9.57 -22.82 -21.50
CA GLN A 111 9.04 -23.31 -22.78
C GLN A 111 10.16 -23.44 -23.84
N TYR A 112 10.99 -22.41 -24.01
CA TYR A 112 12.08 -22.42 -24.98
C TYR A 112 13.14 -23.48 -24.67
N ILE A 113 13.58 -23.56 -23.41
CA ILE A 113 14.59 -24.54 -23.01
C ILE A 113 14.00 -25.94 -23.09
N THR A 114 12.76 -26.19 -22.61
CA THR A 114 12.10 -27.51 -22.72
C THR A 114 11.99 -27.96 -24.17
N ARG A 115 11.63 -27.06 -25.10
CA ARG A 115 11.56 -27.37 -26.53
C ARG A 115 12.90 -27.87 -27.05
N HIS A 116 13.98 -27.12 -26.82
CA HIS A 116 15.31 -27.53 -27.27
C HIS A 116 15.82 -28.78 -26.55
N ASN A 117 15.49 -28.95 -25.27
CA ASN A 117 15.85 -30.15 -24.51
C ASN A 117 15.12 -31.39 -25.06
N ASN A 118 13.89 -31.24 -25.54
CA ASN A 118 13.16 -32.31 -26.22
C ASN A 118 13.77 -32.63 -27.59
N GLU A 119 14.19 -31.62 -28.37
CA GLU A 119 14.90 -31.81 -29.64
C GLU A 119 16.22 -32.59 -29.41
N ILE A 120 16.98 -32.25 -28.36
CA ILE A 120 18.20 -32.98 -27.97
C ILE A 120 17.86 -34.41 -27.55
N LYS A 121 16.81 -34.61 -26.76
CA LYS A 121 16.37 -35.94 -26.32
C LYS A 121 15.97 -36.83 -27.52
N GLU A 122 15.23 -36.30 -28.48
CA GLU A 122 14.85 -37.01 -29.71
C GLU A 122 16.08 -37.37 -30.55
N TRP A 123 17.04 -36.45 -30.66
CA TRP A 123 18.32 -36.71 -31.33
C TRP A 123 19.12 -37.83 -30.62
N ILE A 124 19.18 -37.79 -29.28
CA ILE A 124 19.81 -38.82 -28.45
C ILE A 124 19.15 -40.18 -28.74
N GLU A 125 17.83 -40.27 -28.70
CA GLU A 125 17.12 -41.53 -28.87
C GLU A 125 17.34 -42.11 -30.29
N THR A 126 17.33 -41.24 -31.31
CA THR A 126 17.65 -41.64 -32.69
C THR A 126 19.08 -42.18 -32.82
N ARG A 127 20.05 -41.58 -32.12
CA ARG A 127 21.46 -42.01 -32.13
C ARG A 127 21.74 -43.22 -31.23
N ARG A 128 20.91 -43.46 -30.20
CA ARG A 128 20.99 -44.61 -29.30
C ARG A 128 20.80 -45.92 -30.07
N ILE A 129 19.88 -45.94 -31.03
CA ILE A 129 19.66 -47.09 -31.94
C ILE A 129 20.94 -47.45 -32.72
N ASN A 130 21.81 -46.47 -32.98
CA ASN A 130 23.09 -46.64 -33.68
C ASN A 130 24.30 -46.79 -32.73
N GLY A 131 24.09 -46.85 -31.41
CA GLY A 131 25.15 -47.11 -30.41
C GLY A 131 26.12 -45.94 -30.16
N GLN A 132 25.80 -44.71 -30.54
CA GLN A 132 26.75 -43.57 -30.56
C GLN A 132 26.36 -42.38 -29.67
N VAL A 133 25.73 -42.59 -28.51
CA VAL A 133 25.39 -41.48 -27.59
C VAL A 133 26.41 -41.37 -26.47
N PRO A 134 27.09 -40.22 -26.30
CA PRO A 134 27.93 -39.96 -25.13
C PRO A 134 27.07 -39.85 -23.86
N PRO A 135 27.36 -40.60 -22.78
CA PRO A 135 26.61 -40.52 -21.51
C PRO A 135 26.59 -39.12 -20.89
N ARG A 136 27.61 -38.30 -21.18
CA ARG A 136 27.70 -36.91 -20.73
C ARG A 136 26.57 -36.03 -21.29
N LEU A 137 26.13 -36.28 -22.52
CA LEU A 137 25.08 -35.49 -23.16
C LEU A 137 23.71 -35.82 -22.57
N GLU A 138 23.43 -37.11 -22.35
CA GLU A 138 22.20 -37.55 -21.69
C GLU A 138 22.10 -37.02 -20.25
N ASN A 139 23.21 -37.05 -19.50
CA ASN A 139 23.24 -36.49 -18.15
C ASN A 139 23.08 -34.95 -18.15
N ALA A 140 23.68 -34.24 -19.09
CA ALA A 140 23.49 -32.79 -19.24
C ALA A 140 22.03 -32.44 -19.57
N ASN A 141 21.39 -33.18 -20.48
CA ASN A 141 19.98 -33.00 -20.84
C ASN A 141 19.06 -33.19 -19.63
N ARG A 142 19.34 -34.21 -18.79
CA ARG A 142 18.60 -34.46 -17.55
C ARG A 142 18.78 -33.33 -16.53
N LYS A 143 20.03 -32.90 -16.29
CA LYS A 143 20.37 -31.79 -15.39
C LYS A 143 19.66 -30.48 -15.79
N ILE A 144 19.54 -30.21 -17.09
CA ILE A 144 18.80 -29.04 -17.60
C ILE A 144 17.30 -29.14 -17.25
N SER A 145 16.68 -30.33 -17.38
CA SER A 145 15.28 -30.52 -16.99
C SER A 145 15.05 -30.32 -15.50
N GLU A 146 15.92 -30.89 -14.65
CA GLU A 146 15.84 -30.77 -13.19
C GLU A 146 16.01 -29.29 -12.75
N ALA A 147 16.93 -28.56 -13.39
CA ALA A 147 17.11 -27.12 -13.15
C ALA A 147 15.89 -26.29 -13.58
N LEU A 148 15.27 -26.63 -14.71
CA LEU A 148 14.05 -25.96 -15.18
C LEU A 148 12.87 -26.16 -14.24
N GLU A 149 12.70 -27.36 -13.71
CA GLU A 149 11.66 -27.68 -12.74
C GLU A 149 11.83 -26.82 -11.47
N ALA A 150 13.04 -26.80 -10.91
CA ALA A 150 13.36 -25.98 -9.73
C ALA A 150 13.16 -24.47 -10.01
N MET A 151 13.59 -23.96 -11.17
CA MET A 151 13.37 -22.56 -11.55
C MET A 151 11.88 -22.20 -11.63
N THR A 152 11.07 -23.10 -12.19
CA THR A 152 9.62 -22.88 -12.30
C THR A 152 8.98 -22.90 -10.92
N GLU A 153 9.36 -23.84 -10.07
CA GLU A 153 8.88 -23.93 -8.68
C GLU A 153 9.22 -22.66 -7.88
N ILE A 154 10.46 -22.16 -7.99
CA ILE A 154 10.88 -20.87 -7.40
C ILE A 154 10.02 -19.73 -7.90
N SER A 155 9.80 -19.64 -9.21
CA SER A 155 9.08 -18.51 -9.78
C SER A 155 7.60 -18.48 -9.37
N TYR A 156 6.98 -19.64 -9.11
CA TYR A 156 5.55 -19.74 -8.84
C TYR A 156 5.18 -19.94 -7.36
N VAL A 157 6.03 -20.57 -6.55
CA VAL A 157 5.73 -20.90 -5.13
C VAL A 157 6.28 -19.83 -4.17
N LEU A 158 7.53 -19.44 -4.41
CA LEU A 158 8.32 -18.56 -3.55
C LEU A 158 7.66 -17.17 -3.31
N PRO A 159 6.96 -16.54 -4.28
CA PRO A 159 6.27 -15.27 -4.06
C PRO A 159 5.10 -15.33 -3.06
N TYR A 160 4.55 -16.51 -2.77
CA TYR A 160 3.37 -16.68 -1.92
C TYR A 160 3.68 -17.30 -0.54
N THR A 161 4.95 -17.56 -0.26
CA THR A 161 5.39 -18.22 0.98
C THR A 161 5.96 -17.20 1.96
N ASP A 162 5.72 -17.38 3.26
CA ASP A 162 6.19 -16.46 4.31
C ASP A 162 7.71 -16.24 4.27
N LYS A 163 8.16 -15.01 4.59
CA LYS A 163 9.57 -14.57 4.47
C LYS A 163 10.60 -15.50 5.13
N ASN A 164 10.29 -16.06 6.29
CA ASN A 164 11.20 -16.99 6.99
C ASN A 164 11.30 -18.32 6.22
N THR A 165 10.16 -18.87 5.82
CA THR A 165 10.07 -20.08 5.00
C THR A 165 10.74 -19.90 3.63
N ASN A 166 10.69 -18.69 3.08
CA ASN A 166 11.30 -18.34 1.80
C ASN A 166 12.82 -18.50 1.81
N THR A 167 13.48 -18.06 2.88
CA THR A 167 14.94 -18.09 2.97
C THR A 167 15.45 -19.52 3.11
N ASP A 168 14.75 -20.35 3.89
CA ASP A 168 15.09 -21.76 4.08
C ASP A 168 14.82 -22.57 2.80
N TYR A 169 13.74 -22.25 2.08
CA TYR A 169 13.37 -22.92 0.84
C TYR A 169 14.30 -22.57 -0.34
N VAL A 170 14.73 -21.30 -0.47
CA VAL A 170 15.77 -20.92 -1.44
C VAL A 170 17.06 -21.68 -1.16
N LYS A 171 17.51 -21.72 0.11
CA LYS A 171 18.70 -22.49 0.49
C LYS A 171 18.57 -23.98 0.20
N TYR A 172 17.40 -24.56 0.45
CA TYR A 172 17.12 -25.95 0.12
C TYR A 172 17.28 -26.20 -1.39
N LEU A 173 16.72 -25.33 -2.23
CA LEU A 173 16.83 -25.46 -3.68
C LEU A 173 18.24 -25.18 -4.20
N GLU A 174 18.98 -24.22 -3.63
CA GLU A 174 20.40 -23.99 -3.93
C GLU A 174 21.24 -25.23 -3.61
N ASN A 175 21.02 -25.84 -2.44
CA ASN A 175 21.70 -27.07 -2.05
C ASN A 175 21.34 -28.22 -2.99
N PHE A 176 20.04 -28.42 -3.26
CA PHE A 176 19.55 -29.44 -4.19
C PHE A 176 20.17 -29.28 -5.59
N LEU A 177 20.18 -28.06 -6.14
CA LEU A 177 20.81 -27.79 -7.43
C LEU A 177 22.32 -28.01 -7.38
N SER A 178 23.00 -27.63 -6.29
CA SER A 178 24.44 -27.86 -6.15
C SER A 178 24.81 -29.35 -6.08
N GLU A 179 23.98 -30.17 -5.42
CA GLU A 179 24.16 -31.62 -5.32
C GLU A 179 23.83 -32.32 -6.63
N THR A 180 22.82 -31.83 -7.36
CA THR A 180 22.34 -32.42 -8.61
C THR A 180 23.21 -32.01 -9.81
N LEU A 181 23.80 -30.81 -9.80
CA LEU A 181 24.60 -30.28 -10.91
C LEU A 181 26.10 -30.64 -10.84
N ASN A 182 26.62 -31.04 -9.68
CA ASN A 182 27.96 -31.63 -9.56
C ASN A 182 28.00 -33.11 -10.01
#